data_AF-A0A931R2C0-F1
#
_entry.id   AF-A0A931R2C0-F1
#
_cell.length_a   1.000
_cell.length_b   1.000
_cell.length_c   1.000
_cell.angle_alpha   90.00
_cell.angle_beta   90.00
_cell.angle_gamma   90.00
#
_symmetry.space_group_name_H-M   'P 1'
#
loop_
_entity.id
_entity.type
_entity.pdbx_description
1 polymer ?
#
loop_
_entity_poly.entity_id
_entity_poly.type
_entity_poly.pdbx_seq_one_letter_code
_entity_poly.pdbx_strand_id
1 'polypeptide(L)'
;MNPPYGAFVPQVRDFVQAAYPLTKNNIYAAFIDRATQLMEKEGYVGALVSSTFINLKDFEKLRIEILLKRNPLIVMLDLGFGILDDATVEAAAIVLRGGVQ
;
A
#
# COMPACT_ATOMS: atom_id res chain seq x y z
N MET A 1 1.44 -5.57 -8.70
CA MET A 1 1.64 -4.17 -9.14
C MET A 1 2.93 -3.61 -8.55
N ASN A 2 3.54 -2.64 -9.23
CA ASN A 2 4.62 -1.80 -8.69
C ASN A 2 4.09 -0.35 -8.68
N PRO A 3 3.42 0.10 -7.60
CA PRO A 3 2.81 1.41 -7.54
C PRO A 3 3.87 2.52 -7.50
N PRO A 4 3.51 3.77 -7.84
CA PRO A 4 4.44 4.89 -7.75
C PRO A 4 4.92 5.13 -6.30
N TYR A 5 6.10 5.74 -6.19
CA TYR A 5 6.73 6.11 -4.92
C TYR A 5 6.82 7.63 -4.79
N GLY A 6 7.06 8.12 -3.57
CA GLY A 6 7.23 9.55 -3.29
C GLY A 6 5.94 10.28 -2.95
N ALA A 7 5.83 11.53 -3.38
CA ALA A 7 4.73 12.43 -3.01
C ALA A 7 3.66 12.51 -4.09
N PHE A 8 2.41 12.73 -3.67
CA PHE A 8 1.35 13.15 -4.58
C PHE A 8 1.64 14.53 -5.18
N VAL A 9 1.22 14.72 -6.44
CA VAL A 9 1.19 16.06 -7.03
C VAL A 9 0.17 16.94 -6.29
N PRO A 10 0.42 18.25 -6.10
CA PRO A 10 -0.47 19.12 -5.31
C PRO A 10 -1.93 19.12 -5.76
N GLN A 11 -2.17 19.00 -7.07
CA GLN A 11 -3.49 19.08 -7.70
C GLN A 11 -4.44 17.95 -7.28
N VAL A 12 -3.93 16.81 -6.80
CA VAL A 12 -4.77 15.67 -6.41
C VAL A 12 -4.99 15.56 -4.90
N ARG A 13 -4.46 16.50 -4.10
CA ARG A 13 -4.48 16.39 -2.63
C ARG A 13 -5.88 16.29 -2.05
N ASP A 14 -6.80 17.16 -2.49
CA ASP A 14 -8.17 17.18 -1.96
C ASP A 14 -8.92 15.90 -2.31
N PHE A 15 -8.75 15.43 -3.55
CA PHE A 15 -9.30 14.15 -3.99
C PHE A 15 -8.77 12.99 -3.15
N VAL A 16 -7.45 12.89 -2.98
CA VAL A 16 -6.83 11.80 -2.23
C VAL A 16 -7.23 11.84 -0.75
N GLN A 17 -7.33 13.03 -0.16
CA GLN A 17 -7.77 13.19 1.22
C GLN A 17 -9.22 12.76 1.44
N ALA A 18 -10.10 13.01 0.46
CA ALA A 18 -11.50 12.60 0.50
C ALA A 18 -11.66 11.10 0.22
N ALA A 19 -11.00 10.57 -0.82
CA ALA A 19 -11.18 9.20 -1.28
C ALA A 19 -10.40 8.16 -0.45
N TYR A 20 -9.24 8.52 0.10
CA TYR A 20 -8.31 7.59 0.77
C TYR A 20 -7.85 8.13 2.13
N PRO A 21 -8.75 8.45 3.07
CA PRO A 21 -8.40 9.15 4.31
C PRO A 21 -7.42 8.39 5.22
N LEU A 22 -7.33 7.07 5.09
CA LEU A 22 -6.41 6.22 5.86
C LEU A 22 -4.98 6.22 5.30
N THR A 23 -4.82 6.54 4.01
CA THR A 23 -3.56 6.37 3.26
C THR A 23 -3.13 7.64 2.52
N LYS A 24 -3.87 8.75 2.67
CA LYS A 24 -3.69 10.02 1.96
C LYS A 24 -2.30 10.65 1.99
N ASN A 25 -1.47 10.28 2.96
CA ASN A 25 -0.11 10.83 3.09
C ASN A 25 0.92 10.08 2.26
N ASN A 26 0.61 8.86 1.80
CA ASN A 26 1.59 7.95 1.19
C ASN A 26 1.04 7.37 -0.12
N ILE A 27 1.69 7.71 -1.24
CA ILE A 27 1.16 7.39 -2.57
C ILE A 27 1.00 5.90 -2.82
N TYR A 28 2.01 5.07 -2.53
CA TYR A 28 1.89 3.62 -2.71
C TYR A 28 0.81 3.02 -1.79
N ALA A 29 0.62 3.58 -0.59
CA ALA A 29 -0.40 3.11 0.34
C ALA A 29 -1.82 3.40 -0.18
N ALA A 30 -2.04 4.55 -0.81
CA ALA A 30 -3.32 4.86 -1.45
C ALA A 30 -3.59 3.95 -2.66
N PHE A 31 -2.54 3.57 -3.41
CA PHE A 31 -2.67 2.58 -4.47
C PHE A 31 -3.00 1.18 -3.95
N ILE A 32 -2.41 0.77 -2.82
CA ILE A 32 -2.83 -0.46 -2.11
C ILE A 32 -4.31 -0.39 -1.75
N ASP A 33 -4.73 0.69 -1.09
CA ASP A 33 -6.12 0.91 -0.67
C ASP A 33 -7.06 0.80 -1.88
N ARG A 34 -6.77 1.52 -2.97
CA ARG A 34 -7.57 1.46 -4.19
C ARG A 34 -7.60 0.07 -4.82
N ALA A 35 -6.46 -0.61 -4.92
CA ALA A 35 -6.40 -1.95 -5.50
C ALA A 35 -7.29 -2.94 -4.71
N THR A 36 -7.37 -2.80 -3.38
CA THR A 36 -8.25 -3.64 -2.56
C THR A 36 -9.74 -3.37 -2.80
N GLN A 37 -10.13 -2.14 -3.17
CA GLN A 37 -11.52 -1.77 -3.47
C GLN A 37 -11.98 -2.24 -4.86
N LEU A 38 -11.04 -2.45 -5.78
CA LEU A 38 -11.29 -2.93 -7.14
C LEU A 38 -11.35 -4.46 -7.24
N MET A 39 -11.17 -5.15 -6.11
CA MET A 39 -11.00 -6.60 -6.08
C MET A 39 -12.33 -7.33 -5.94
N GLU A 40 -12.47 -8.44 -6.67
CA GLU A 40 -13.59 -9.37 -6.49
C GLU A 40 -13.53 -10.12 -5.16
N LYS A 41 -14.68 -10.67 -4.72
CA LYS A 41 -14.78 -11.54 -3.55
C LYS A 41 -13.89 -12.77 -3.81
N GLU A 42 -12.85 -12.98 -3.01
CA GLU A 42 -11.79 -14.00 -3.18
C GLU A 42 -10.61 -13.65 -4.11
N GLY A 43 -10.49 -12.41 -4.58
CA GLY A 43 -9.30 -11.98 -5.33
C GLY A 43 -8.05 -11.82 -4.46
N TYR A 44 -6.91 -11.60 -5.12
CA TYR A 44 -5.65 -11.23 -4.48
C TYR A 44 -4.98 -10.04 -5.17
N VAL A 45 -4.30 -9.21 -4.38
CA VAL A 45 -3.42 -8.15 -4.89
C VAL A 45 -2.00 -8.39 -4.40
N GLY A 46 -1.09 -8.58 -5.34
CA GLY A 46 0.34 -8.53 -5.10
C GLY A 46 0.90 -7.13 -5.33
N ALA A 47 1.78 -6.63 -4.47
CA ALA A 47 2.45 -5.34 -4.64
C ALA A 47 3.93 -5.37 -4.23
N LEU A 48 4.78 -4.71 -5.00
CA LEU A 48 6.13 -4.32 -4.57
C LEU A 48 6.03 -2.91 -3.99
N VAL A 49 6.45 -2.71 -2.74
CA VAL A 49 6.26 -1.44 -2.02
C VAL A 49 7.50 -1.12 -1.19
N SER A 50 7.58 0.10 -0.67
CA SER A 50 8.64 0.45 0.29
C SER A 50 8.43 -0.32 1.60
N SER A 51 9.47 -0.92 2.19
CA SER A 51 9.40 -1.62 3.48
C SER A 51 9.08 -0.69 4.67
N THR A 52 9.11 0.63 4.45
CA THR A 52 8.85 1.65 5.48
C THR A 52 7.49 1.51 6.18
N PHE A 53 6.48 0.90 5.53
CA PHE A 53 5.18 0.68 6.16
C PHE A 53 5.24 -0.22 7.40
N ILE A 54 6.30 -1.00 7.58
CA ILE A 54 6.47 -1.90 8.73
C ILE A 54 6.64 -1.09 10.02
N ASN A 55 7.49 -0.05 10.00
CA ASN A 55 7.98 0.61 11.22
C ASN A 55 7.51 2.07 11.37
N LEU A 56 7.25 2.79 10.27
CA LEU A 56 6.92 4.21 10.37
C LEU A 56 5.50 4.43 10.93
N LYS A 57 5.37 5.40 11.84
CA LYS A 57 4.11 5.76 12.51
C LYS A 57 3.03 6.21 11.52
N ASP A 58 3.42 6.90 10.46
CA ASP A 58 2.49 7.37 9.41
C ASP A 58 1.74 6.24 8.70
N PHE A 59 2.21 5.00 8.82
CA PHE A 59 1.59 3.81 8.24
C PHE A 59 0.79 2.98 9.25
N GLU A 60 0.62 3.45 10.49
CA GLU A 60 -0.14 2.73 11.51
C GLU A 60 -1.58 2.45 11.07
N LYS A 61 -2.25 3.44 10.47
CA LYS A 61 -3.61 3.27 9.95
C LYS A 61 -3.68 2.28 8.79
N LEU A 62 -2.68 2.28 7.89
CA LEU A 62 -2.57 1.28 6.83
C LEU A 62 -2.47 -0.12 7.45
N ARG A 63 -1.55 -0.32 8.39
CA ARG A 63 -1.34 -1.62 9.05
C ARG A 63 -2.61 -2.11 9.75
N ILE A 64 -3.20 -1.28 10.60
CA ILE A 64 -4.31 -1.72 11.47
C ILE A 64 -5.62 -1.83 10.68
N GLU A 65 -6.01 -0.78 9.96
CA GLU A 65 -7.35 -0.72 9.37
C GLU A 65 -7.45 -1.49 8.05
N ILE A 66 -6.36 -1.52 7.26
CA ILE A 66 -6.38 -2.19 5.96
C ILE A 66 -5.72 -3.56 6.07
N LEU A 67 -4.44 -3.63 6.44
CA LEU A 67 -3.66 -4.88 6.31
C LEU A 67 -3.98 -5.94 7.36
N LEU A 68 -4.57 -5.58 8.50
CA LEU A 68 -4.97 -6.53 9.55
C LEU A 68 -6.48 -6.79 9.57
N LYS A 69 -7.30 -5.75 9.32
CA LYS A 69 -8.77 -5.85 9.42
C LYS A 69 -9.44 -6.06 8.07
N ARG A 70 -9.41 -5.06 7.18
CA ARG A 70 -10.23 -5.04 5.96
C ARG A 70 -9.74 -6.00 4.87
N ASN A 71 -8.43 -6.06 4.66
CA ASN A 71 -7.76 -6.81 3.60
C ASN A 71 -6.50 -7.47 4.17
N PRO A 72 -6.65 -8.61 4.86
CA PRO A 72 -5.55 -9.24 5.55
C PRO A 72 -4.34 -9.52 4.65
N LEU A 73 -3.16 -9.16 5.15
CA LEU A 73 -1.87 -9.53 4.57
C LEU A 73 -1.69 -11.05 4.67
N ILE A 74 -1.55 -11.69 3.51
CA ILE A 74 -1.37 -13.15 3.38
C ILE A 74 0.10 -13.51 3.40
N VAL A 75 0.92 -12.73 2.71
CA VAL A 75 2.36 -12.92 2.63
C VAL A 75 3.04 -11.56 2.61
N MET A 76 4.18 -11.48 3.29
CA MET A 76 5.15 -10.41 3.16
C MET A 76 6.53 -11.03 3.03
N LEU A 77 7.26 -10.60 2.02
CA LEU A 77 8.67 -10.89 1.85
C LEU A 77 9.42 -9.56 1.95
N ASP A 78 10.30 -9.46 2.94
CA ASP A 78 11.26 -8.37 3.04
C ASP A 78 12.40 -8.64 2.05
N LEU A 79 12.53 -7.77 1.04
CA LEU A 79 13.47 -7.94 -0.06
C LEU A 79 14.74 -7.11 0.14
N GLY A 80 14.72 -6.14 1.06
CA GLY A 80 15.86 -5.24 1.30
C GLY A 80 16.14 -4.28 0.13
N PHE A 81 17.38 -3.80 0.06
CA PHE A 81 17.82 -2.76 -0.86
C PHE A 81 18.27 -3.33 -2.23
N GLY A 82 18.18 -2.51 -3.29
CA GLY A 82 18.73 -2.84 -4.61
C GLY A 82 17.85 -3.74 -5.48
N ILE A 83 16.56 -3.86 -5.13
CA ILE A 83 15.59 -4.71 -5.83
C ILE A 83 14.87 -3.98 -6.95
N LEU A 84 14.71 -2.66 -6.83
CA LEU A 84 14.06 -1.80 -7.81
C LEU A 84 15.10 -0.90 -8.45
N ASP A 85 15.17 -0.92 -9.78
CA ASP A 85 16.10 -0.09 -10.55
C ASP A 85 15.89 1.39 -10.21
N ASP A 86 17.00 2.10 -10.01
CA ASP A 86 17.05 3.54 -9.70
C ASP A 86 16.27 3.99 -8.44
N ALA A 87 15.83 3.05 -7.59
CA ALA A 87 15.13 3.36 -6.34
C ALA A 87 16.05 3.24 -5.13
N THR A 88 16.07 4.26 -4.26
CA THR A 88 16.85 4.27 -3.02
C THR A 88 16.07 3.73 -1.83
N VAL A 89 15.07 2.88 -2.06
CA VAL A 89 14.17 2.36 -1.02
C VAL A 89 14.46 0.88 -0.79
N GLU A 90 14.35 0.45 0.47
CA GLU A 90 14.20 -0.97 0.77
C GLU A 90 12.81 -1.42 0.33
N ALA A 91 12.73 -2.56 -0.35
CA ALA A 91 11.51 -3.07 -0.93
C ALA A 91 10.93 -4.23 -0.11
N ALA A 92 9.61 -4.35 -0.14
CA ALA A 92 8.89 -5.52 0.31
C ALA A 92 7.91 -5.98 -0.78
N ALA A 93 7.80 -7.29 -0.98
CA ALA A 93 6.70 -7.90 -1.74
C ALA A 93 5.59 -8.29 -0.78
N ILE A 94 4.37 -7.85 -1.06
CA ILE A 94 3.18 -8.17 -0.26
C ILE A 94 2.12 -8.83 -1.12
N VAL A 95 1.34 -9.73 -0.49
CA VAL A 95 0.10 -10.28 -1.06
C VAL A 95 -1.03 -10.02 -0.07
N LEU A 96 -2.09 -9.38 -0.54
CA LEU A 96 -3.30 -9.08 0.22
C LEU A 96 -4.47 -9.88 -0.34
N ARG A 97 -5.34 -10.38 0.54
CA ARG A 97 -6.63 -10.97 0.12
C ARG A 97 -7.69 -9.88 -0.06
N GLY A 98 -8.53 -10.07 -1.07
CA GLY A 98 -9.74 -9.28 -1.26
C GLY A 98 -10.63 -9.34 -0.03
N GLY A 99 -11.28 -8.23 0.28
CA GLY A 99 -12.15 -8.13 1.44
C GLY A 99 -13.37 -9.01 1.23
N VAL A 100 -13.79 -9.72 2.26
CA VAL A 100 -15.13 -10.30 2.30
C VAL A 100 -16.06 -9.10 2.53
N GLN A 101 -16.73 -8.63 1.47
CA GLN A 101 -17.87 -7.71 1.63
C GLN A 101 -18.95 -8.38 2.47
#